data_AF-A0A6B1I5M8-F1
#
_entry.id   AF-A0A6B1I5M8-F1
#
_cell.length_a   1.000
_cell.length_b   1.000
_cell.length_c   1.000
_cell.angle_alpha   90.00
_cell.angle_beta   90.00
_cell.angle_gamma   90.00
#
_symmetry.space_group_name_H-M   'P 1'
#
loop_
_entity.id
_entity.type
_entity.pdbx_description
1 polymer ?
#
loop_
_entity_poly.entity_id
_entity_poly.type
_entity_poly.pdbx_seq_one_letter_code
_entity_poly.pdbx_strand_id
1 'polypeptide(L)' 'MGVFPDAALRQIAAAFDGRMGWYIEDLTTGQVHQYRADERFPTASVIKIAVLVE' A
#
# COMPACT_ATOMS: atom_id res chain seq x y z
N MET A 1 -18.82 -0.79 11.14
CA MET A 1 -17.50 -0.82 10.48
C MET A 1 -17.16 -2.27 10.19
N GLY A 2 -16.84 -2.60 8.94
CA GLY A 2 -16.39 -3.95 8.59
C GLY A 2 -14.99 -4.22 9.13
N VAL A 3 -14.66 -5.49 9.38
CA VAL A 3 -13.30 -5.90 9.76
C VAL A 3 -12.38 -5.72 8.55
N PHE A 4 -11.21 -5.10 8.74
CA PHE A 4 -10.20 -4.96 7.69
C PHE A 4 -9.66 -6.34 7.27
N PRO A 5 -9.61 -6.69 5.97
CA PRO A 5 -9.30 -8.03 5.51
C PRO A 5 -7.79 -8.31 5.41
N ASP A 6 -7.03 -8.10 6.49
CA ASP A 6 -5.56 -8.24 6.52
C ASP A 6 -5.09 -9.63 6.05
N ALA A 7 -5.71 -10.70 6.52
CA ALA A 7 -5.33 -12.08 6.16
C ALA A 7 -5.47 -12.34 4.65
N ALA A 8 -6.53 -11.83 4.02
CA ALA A 8 -6.75 -11.99 2.59
C ALA A 8 -5.71 -11.22 1.76
N LEU A 9 -5.36 -9.99 2.17
CA LEU A 9 -4.32 -9.20 1.51
C LEU A 9 -2.94 -9.86 1.63
N ARG A 10 -2.62 -10.44 2.79
CA ARG A 10 -1.38 -11.22 2.97
C ARG A 10 -1.32 -12.45 2.09
N GLN A 11 -2.45 -13.15 1.92
CA GLN A 11 -2.52 -14.29 1.01
C GLN A 11 -2.27 -13.88 -0.44
N ILE A 12 -2.83 -12.75 -0.87
CA ILE A 12 -2.57 -12.17 -2.21
C ILE A 12 -1.09 -11.84 -2.37
N ALA A 13 -0.48 -11.18 -1.38
CA ALA A 13 0.94 -10.84 -1.44
C ALA A 13 1.86 -12.06 -1.44
N ALA A 14 1.49 -13.14 -0.76
CA ALA A 14 2.24 -14.40 -0.77
C ALA A 14 2.14 -15.16 -2.10
N ALA A 15 1.03 -15.00 -2.83
CA ALA A 15 0.80 -15.62 -4.14
C ALA A 15 1.39 -14.81 -5.31
N PHE A 16 1.79 -13.56 -5.08
CA PHE A 16 2.39 -12.70 -6.08
C PHE A 16 3.88 -13.05 -6.30
N ASP A 17 4.28 -13.29 -7.55
CA ASP A 17 5.69 -13.51 -7.92
C ASP A 17 6.47 -12.19 -7.88
N GLY A 18 6.76 -11.74 -6.66
CA GLY A 18 7.44 -10.48 -6.40
C GLY A 18 7.23 -10.00 -4.97
N ARG A 19 7.48 -8.71 -4.75
CA ARG A 19 7.30 -8.05 -3.45
C ARG A 19 6.14 -7.08 -3.54
N MET A 20 5.22 -7.20 -2.60
CA MET A 20 4.06 -6.33 -2.47
C MET A 20 4.02 -5.75 -1.06
N GLY A 21 3.64 -4.48 -0.95
CA GLY A 21 3.35 -3.78 0.28
C GLY A 21 2.15 -2.86 0.11
N TRP A 22 1.56 -2.42 1.22
CA TRP A 22 0.46 -1.46 1.22
C TRP A 22 0.52 -0.54 2.43
N TYR A 23 -0.04 0.65 2.26
CA TYR A 23 -0.40 1.60 3.30
C TYR A 23 -1.84 2.03 3.01
N ILE A 24 -2.75 1.81 3.96
CA ILE A 24 -4.17 2.15 3.84
C ILE A 24 -4.56 2.90 5.10
N GLU A 25 -5.06 4.12 4.93
CA GLU A 25 -5.53 4.98 6.01
C GLU A 25 -7.03 5.22 5.86
N ASP A 26 -7.80 4.90 6.91
CA ASP A 26 -9.18 5.35 7.01
C ASP A 26 -9.19 6.83 7.40
N LEU A 27 -9.51 7.69 6.44
CA LEU A 27 -9.51 9.14 6.61
C LEU A 27 -10.56 9.65 7.62
N THR A 28 -11.54 8.82 7.98
CA THR A 28 -12.56 9.16 8.99
C THR A 28 -12.03 8.96 10.40
N THR A 29 -11.19 7.94 10.60
CA THR A 29 -10.74 7.48 11.93
C THR A 29 -9.25 7.67 12.18
N GLY A 30 -8.46 7.91 11.13
CA GLY A 30 -7.00 7.89 11.16
C GLY A 30 -6.41 6.49 11.36
N GLN A 31 -7.22 5.43 11.30
CA GLN A 31 -6.71 4.07 11.48
C GLN A 31 -5.88 3.66 10.25
N VAL A 32 -4.66 3.19 10.51
CA VAL A 32 -3.73 2.73 9.48
C VAL A 32 -3.62 1.21 9.49
N HIS A 33 -3.69 0.62 8.29
CA HIS A 33 -3.40 -0.77 8.02
C HIS A 33 -2.26 -0.85 7.01
N GLN A 34 -1.17 -1.54 7.38
CA GLN A 34 0.06 -1.51 6.59
C GLN A 34 0.81 -2.83 6.58
N TYR A 35 1.53 -3.07 5.48
CA TYR A 35 2.44 -4.20 5.30
C TYR A 35 3.58 -3.79 4.38
N ARG A 36 4.83 -3.92 4.83
CA ARG A 36 6.03 -3.49 4.09
C ARG A 36 5.97 -2.03 3.58
N ALA A 37 5.29 -1.14 4.31
CA ALA A 37 5.08 0.24 3.88
C ALA A 37 6.38 1.06 3.79
N ASP A 38 7.38 0.73 4.61
CA ASP A 38 8.69 1.40 4.61
C ASP A 38 9.68 0.82 3.58
N GLU A 39 9.28 -0.23 2.85
CA GLU A 39 10.13 -0.83 1.83
C GLU A 39 10.16 0.02 0.56
N ARG A 40 11.37 0.28 0.02
CA ARG A 40 11.54 1.11 -1.17
C ARG A 40 11.22 0.34 -2.45
N PHE A 41 10.30 0.87 -3.24
CA PHE A 41 9.97 0.41 -4.60
C PHE A 41 10.29 1.49 -5.63
N PRO A 42 10.64 1.13 -6.88
CA PRO A 42 10.71 2.10 -7.97
C PRO A 42 9.36 2.79 -8.14
N THR A 43 9.36 4.13 -8.20
CA THR A 43 8.15 4.92 -8.35
C THR A 43 7.48 4.74 -9.72
N ALA A 44 8.22 4.27 -10.72
CA ALA A 44 7.75 4.12 -12.10
C ALA A 44 7.01 5.40 -12.56
N SER A 45 5.81 5.27 -13.14
CA SER A 45 5.04 6.42 -13.61
C SER A 45 4.47 7.32 -12.50
N VAL A 46 4.53 6.94 -11.22
CA VAL A 46 4.08 7.79 -10.10
C VAL A 46 4.96 9.04 -9.95
N ILE A 47 6.22 8.99 -10.41
CA ILE A 47 7.12 10.17 -10.43
C ILE A 47 6.49 11.39 -11.13
N LYS A 48 5.58 11.16 -12.08
CA LYS A 48 4.93 12.23 -12.84
C LYS A 48 4.12 13.19 -11.97
N ILE A 49 3.67 12.75 -10.78
CA ILE A 49 3.01 13.63 -9.82
C ILE A 49 3.97 14.69 -9.28
N ALA A 50 5.21 14.32 -8.96
CA ALA A 50 6.22 15.28 -8.54
C ALA A 50 6.58 16.25 -9.67
N VAL A 51 6.78 15.73 -10.90
CA VAL A 51 7.07 16.55 -12.10
C VAL A 51 5.94 17.54 -12.42
N LEU A 52 4.67 17.21 -12.13
CA LEU A 52 3.55 18.12 -12.35
C LEU A 52 3.58 19.34 -11.40
N VAL A 53 4.19 19.19 -10.23
CA VAL A 53 4.23 20.22 -9.18
C VAL A 53 5.43 21.15 -9.31
N GLU A 54 6.49 20.72 -10.02
CA GLU A 54 7.64 21.56 -10.38
C GLU A 54 7.30 22.60 -11.46
#